data_AF-Q831U8-F1
#
_entry.id   AF-Q831U8-F1
#
_cell.length_a   1.000
_cell.length_b   1.000
_cell.length_c   1.000
_cell.angle_alpha   90.00
_cell.angle_beta   90.00
_cell.angle_gamma   90.00
#
_symmetry.space_group_name_H-M   'P 1'
#
loop_
_entity.id
_entity.type
_entity.pdbx_description
1 polymer ?
#
loop_
_entity_poly.entity_id
_entity_poly.type
_entity_poly.pdbx_seq_one_letter_code
_entity_poly.pdbx_strand_id
1 'polypeptide(L)'
;MLTIKKTTQLTEKELETIMAIWLQTNLEAHPFVAPTYWQENKAFVRAALPKATLILAEEEGQIIGFLGLMDNYIAGIFIKKAFQGKGIGQKLLQVAKEEQDVLSLAVYRENQAAYAFYQKQGFVQQKRTIDETGNEECHLVWQAQVGATFLVLRLAIFLKISYTVKGVIFTYEIHILFHLRSGATTVVLQGVDEKKRKIKTKLEETQHGSNFYETITRSRRTLWSPNSSLEPKNEEIYLHRKKRYLHH
;
A
#
# COMPACT_ATOMS: atom_id res chain seq x y z
N MET A 1 6.78 21.22 -9.23
CA MET A 1 6.32 20.27 -8.20
C MET A 1 6.83 18.89 -8.58
N LEU A 2 7.36 18.12 -7.61
CA LEU A 2 7.78 16.73 -7.83
C LEU A 2 6.57 15.80 -7.92
N THR A 3 6.54 14.98 -8.96
CA THR A 3 5.51 13.96 -9.19
C THR A 3 6.18 12.59 -9.32
N ILE A 4 5.53 11.55 -8.77
CA ILE A 4 5.93 10.16 -8.98
C ILE A 4 4.87 9.48 -9.85
N LYS A 5 5.30 8.86 -10.96
CA LYS A 5 4.43 8.22 -11.94
C LYS A 5 4.91 6.81 -12.23
N LYS A 6 4.03 5.82 -12.11
CA LYS A 6 4.29 4.46 -12.55
C LYS A 6 3.86 4.28 -14.00
N THR A 7 4.65 3.57 -14.81
CA THR A 7 4.32 3.25 -16.20
C THR A 7 4.95 1.93 -16.65
N THR A 8 4.29 1.27 -17.60
CA THR A 8 4.83 0.13 -18.37
C THR A 8 4.98 0.48 -19.85
N GLN A 9 4.67 1.73 -20.21
CA GLN A 9 4.75 2.24 -21.57
C GLN A 9 5.63 3.48 -21.58
N LEU A 10 6.56 3.55 -22.53
CA LEU A 10 7.45 4.68 -22.73
C LEU A 10 7.30 5.20 -24.14
N THR A 11 7.24 6.52 -24.28
CA THR A 11 7.53 7.16 -25.55
C THR A 11 9.03 7.08 -25.84
N GLU A 12 9.40 7.23 -27.12
CA GLU A 12 10.82 7.23 -27.52
C GLU A 12 11.63 8.30 -26.77
N LYS A 13 11.05 9.50 -26.60
CA LYS A 13 11.69 10.60 -25.87
C LYS A 13 11.92 10.30 -24.39
N GLU A 14 10.95 9.66 -23.72
CA GLU A 14 11.12 9.24 -22.33
C GLU A 14 12.19 8.14 -22.23
N LEU A 15 12.21 7.19 -23.16
CA LEU A 15 13.23 6.14 -23.22
C LEU A 15 14.64 6.72 -23.41
N GLU A 16 14.83 7.68 -24.32
CA GLU A 16 16.09 8.39 -24.49
C GLU A 16 16.53 9.10 -23.20
N THR A 17 15.60 9.77 -22.54
CA THR A 17 15.87 10.49 -21.27
C THR A 17 16.28 9.51 -20.16
N ILE A 18 15.58 8.39 -20.02
CA ILE A 18 15.86 7.34 -19.04
C ILE A 18 17.23 6.71 -19.33
N MET A 19 17.54 6.41 -20.59
CA MET A 19 18.84 5.88 -20.99
C MET A 19 19.99 6.85 -20.71
N ALA A 20 19.78 8.16 -20.90
CA ALA A 20 20.77 9.17 -20.54
C ALA A 20 21.00 9.22 -19.03
N ILE A 21 19.93 9.18 -18.22
CA ILE A 21 20.04 9.13 -16.75
C ILE A 21 20.77 7.85 -16.34
N TRP A 22 20.38 6.69 -16.86
CA TRP A 22 20.98 5.39 -16.58
C TRP A 22 22.50 5.41 -16.83
N LEU A 23 22.91 5.86 -18.02
CA LEU A 23 24.33 5.86 -18.39
C LEU A 23 25.13 6.82 -17.49
N GLN A 24 24.66 8.06 -17.34
CA GLN A 24 25.37 9.07 -16.56
C GLN A 24 25.50 8.65 -15.09
N THR A 25 24.43 8.13 -14.49
CA THR A 25 24.44 7.72 -13.09
C THR A 25 25.32 6.50 -12.85
N ASN A 26 25.37 5.54 -13.76
CA ASN A 26 26.28 4.40 -13.64
C ASN A 26 27.75 4.81 -13.76
N LEU A 27 28.09 5.67 -14.72
CA LEU A 27 29.46 6.19 -14.88
C LEU A 27 29.96 6.93 -13.63
N GLU A 28 29.06 7.64 -12.94
CA GLU A 28 29.39 8.36 -11.71
C GLU A 28 29.42 7.48 -10.46
N ALA A 29 28.47 6.55 -10.33
CA ALA A 29 28.32 5.74 -9.14
C ALA A 29 29.25 4.52 -9.10
N HIS A 30 29.77 4.11 -10.26
CA HIS A 30 30.59 2.92 -10.43
C HIS A 30 31.94 3.22 -11.10
N PRO A 31 32.76 4.15 -10.58
CA PRO A 31 34.06 4.50 -11.17
C PRO A 31 35.07 3.35 -11.14
N PHE A 32 34.77 2.29 -10.37
CA PHE A 32 35.53 1.04 -10.29
C PHE A 32 35.17 0.04 -11.41
N VAL A 33 34.08 0.27 -12.15
CA VAL A 33 33.72 -0.50 -13.35
C VAL A 33 34.16 0.29 -14.59
N ALA A 34 34.78 -0.38 -15.55
CA ALA A 34 35.25 0.26 -16.77
C ALA A 34 34.11 1.00 -17.50
N PRO A 35 34.28 2.27 -17.93
CA PRO A 35 33.25 3.00 -18.67
C PRO A 35 32.73 2.29 -19.92
N THR A 36 33.58 1.50 -20.58
CA THR A 36 33.23 0.71 -21.77
C THR A 36 32.13 -0.31 -21.49
N TYR A 37 32.15 -0.94 -20.31
CA TYR A 37 31.12 -1.90 -19.90
C TYR A 37 29.71 -1.29 -19.96
N TRP A 38 29.54 -0.07 -19.46
CA TRP A 38 28.25 0.63 -19.49
C TRP A 38 27.83 1.03 -20.91
N GLN A 39 28.79 1.40 -21.77
CA GLN A 39 28.50 1.75 -23.15
C GLN A 39 28.08 0.52 -23.96
N GLU A 40 28.77 -0.61 -23.77
CA GLU A 40 28.50 -1.88 -24.45
C GLU A 40 27.13 -2.45 -24.05
N ASN A 41 26.75 -2.31 -22.78
CA ASN A 41 25.45 -2.77 -22.29
C ASN A 41 24.26 -1.85 -22.62
N LYS A 42 24.51 -0.66 -23.18
CA LYS A 42 23.46 0.34 -23.46
C LYS A 42 22.35 -0.20 -24.37
N ALA A 43 22.69 -0.95 -25.42
CA ALA A 43 21.73 -1.51 -26.36
C ALA A 43 20.83 -2.56 -25.69
N PHE A 44 21.43 -3.43 -24.86
CA PHE A 44 20.71 -4.45 -24.11
C PHE A 44 19.72 -3.82 -23.12
N VAL A 45 20.18 -2.86 -22.31
CA VAL A 45 19.33 -2.17 -21.32
C VAL A 45 18.19 -1.41 -22.00
N ARG A 46 18.47 -0.73 -23.12
CA ARG A 46 17.45 -0.04 -23.91
C ARG A 46 16.33 -0.98 -24.38
N ALA A 47 16.68 -2.21 -24.77
CA ALA A 47 15.69 -3.23 -25.18
C ALA A 47 14.94 -3.86 -24.00
N ALA A 48 15.52 -3.82 -22.79
CA ALA A 48 14.93 -4.36 -21.57
C ALA A 48 13.95 -3.38 -20.89
N LEU A 49 14.22 -2.07 -20.92
CA LEU A 49 13.42 -1.05 -20.22
C LEU A 49 11.91 -1.09 -20.55
N PRO A 50 11.47 -1.25 -21.82
CA PRO A 50 10.03 -1.34 -22.13
C PRO A 50 9.33 -2.58 -21.57
N LYS A 51 10.09 -3.58 -21.10
CA LYS A 51 9.57 -4.82 -20.51
C LYS A 51 9.48 -4.73 -18.98
N ALA A 52 10.06 -3.69 -18.38
CA ALA A 52 10.04 -3.47 -16.94
C ALA A 52 8.87 -2.57 -16.54
N THR A 53 8.46 -2.69 -15.28
CA THR A 53 7.66 -1.66 -14.63
C THR A 53 8.59 -0.52 -14.21
N LEU A 54 8.28 0.71 -14.63
CA LEU A 54 9.07 1.89 -14.33
C LEU A 54 8.32 2.81 -13.39
N ILE A 55 9.00 3.27 -12.35
CA ILE A 55 8.51 4.32 -11.46
C ILE A 55 9.37 5.55 -11.74
N LEU A 56 8.78 6.60 -12.29
CA LEU A 56 9.44 7.82 -12.74
C LEU A 56 9.27 8.91 -11.69
N ALA A 57 10.34 9.66 -11.44
CA ALA A 57 10.31 10.91 -10.70
C ALA A 57 10.42 12.06 -11.70
N GLU A 58 9.40 12.92 -11.72
CA GLU A 58 9.29 14.05 -12.62
C GLU A 58 9.27 15.36 -11.84
N GLU A 59 10.03 16.35 -12.27
CA GLU A 59 9.95 17.72 -11.77
C GLU A 59 9.80 18.67 -12.96
N GLU A 60 8.77 19.51 -12.93
CA GLU A 60 8.46 20.48 -14.00
C GLU A 60 8.31 19.81 -15.38
N GLY A 61 7.72 18.61 -15.41
CA GLY A 61 7.52 17.83 -16.64
C GLY A 61 8.78 17.16 -17.18
N GLN A 62 9.89 17.19 -16.45
CA GLN A 62 11.12 16.49 -16.82
C GLN A 62 11.36 15.29 -15.93
N ILE A 63 11.70 14.14 -16.54
CA ILE A 63 12.17 12.97 -15.78
C ILE A 63 13.54 13.31 -15.18
N ILE A 64 13.62 13.24 -13.85
CA ILE A 64 14.84 13.51 -13.06
C ILE A 64 15.38 12.26 -12.37
N GLY A 65 14.60 11.18 -12.35
CA GLY A 65 15.06 9.87 -11.88
C GLY A 65 14.03 8.79 -12.15
N PHE A 66 14.42 7.54 -11.98
CA PHE A 66 13.54 6.40 -12.14
C PHE A 66 13.99 5.19 -11.31
N LEU A 67 13.06 4.27 -11.07
CA LEU A 67 13.29 2.93 -10.54
C LEU A 67 12.80 1.92 -11.58
N GLY A 68 13.65 0.94 -11.92
CA GLY A 68 13.28 -0.19 -12.76
C GLY A 68 12.93 -1.41 -11.93
N LEU A 69 11.73 -1.95 -12.12
CA LEU A 69 11.20 -3.11 -11.42
C LEU A 69 10.86 -4.22 -12.41
N MET A 70 11.42 -5.41 -12.18
CA MET A 70 11.11 -6.64 -12.90
C MET A 70 10.54 -7.64 -11.89
N ASP A 71 9.24 -7.86 -11.92
CA ASP A 71 8.50 -8.57 -10.86
C ASP A 71 8.79 -7.98 -9.47
N ASN A 72 9.52 -8.70 -8.63
CA ASN A 72 9.93 -8.26 -7.29
C ASN A 72 11.43 -7.85 -7.22
N TYR A 73 12.11 -7.79 -8.35
CA TYR A 73 13.52 -7.43 -8.45
C TYR A 73 13.69 -5.98 -8.90
N ILE A 74 14.36 -5.17 -8.09
CA ILE A 74 14.75 -3.81 -8.44
C ILE A 74 16.02 -3.88 -9.27
N ALA A 75 15.89 -3.65 -10.57
CA ALA A 75 17.01 -3.59 -11.50
C ALA A 75 17.91 -2.36 -11.26
N GLY A 76 17.36 -1.32 -10.65
CA GLY A 76 18.14 -0.17 -10.18
C GLY A 76 17.30 1.06 -9.87
N ILE A 77 17.89 2.00 -9.13
CA ILE A 77 17.34 3.33 -8.86
C ILE A 77 18.36 4.35 -9.33
N PHE A 78 17.95 5.21 -10.25
CA PHE A 78 18.83 6.17 -10.91
C PHE A 78 18.24 7.57 -10.81
N ILE A 79 19.01 8.51 -10.28
CA ILE A 79 18.57 9.90 -10.05
C ILE A 79 19.67 10.83 -10.55
N LYS A 80 19.29 11.84 -11.34
CA LYS A 80 20.21 12.88 -11.79
C LYS A 80 20.94 13.50 -10.59
N LYS A 81 22.25 13.70 -10.71
CA LYS A 81 23.13 14.18 -9.63
C LYS A 81 22.60 15.40 -8.87
N ALA A 82 22.10 16.41 -9.59
CA ALA A 82 21.54 17.64 -9.01
C ALA A 82 20.27 17.44 -8.14
N PHE A 83 19.68 16.25 -8.18
CA PHE A 83 18.45 15.89 -7.46
C PHE A 83 18.68 14.80 -6.40
N GLN A 84 19.89 14.26 -6.30
CA GLN A 84 20.25 13.33 -5.23
C GLN A 84 20.25 14.02 -3.86
N GLY A 85 20.10 13.24 -2.78
CA GLY A 85 20.03 13.76 -1.41
C GLY A 85 18.71 14.46 -1.04
N LYS A 86 17.77 14.63 -1.97
CA LYS A 86 16.47 15.29 -1.76
C LYS A 86 15.31 14.34 -1.41
N GLY A 87 15.62 13.11 -1.02
CA GLY A 87 14.61 12.09 -0.69
C GLY A 87 13.88 11.47 -1.88
N ILE A 88 14.25 11.77 -3.13
CA ILE A 88 13.58 11.23 -4.33
C ILE A 88 13.70 9.71 -4.42
N GLY A 89 14.88 9.15 -4.12
CA GLY A 89 15.07 7.68 -4.14
C GLY A 89 14.19 6.96 -3.13
N GLN A 90 13.97 7.57 -1.97
CA GLN A 90 13.04 7.06 -0.97
C GLN A 90 11.60 7.08 -1.50
N LYS A 91 11.17 8.15 -2.17
CA LYS A 91 9.82 8.25 -2.75
C LYS A 91 9.60 7.21 -3.85
N LEU A 92 10.58 7.01 -4.73
CA LEU A 92 10.53 5.97 -5.77
C LEU A 92 10.41 4.58 -5.16
N LEU A 93 11.25 4.27 -4.18
CA LEU A 93 11.26 2.97 -3.50
C LEU A 93 10.00 2.74 -2.67
N GLN A 94 9.42 3.79 -2.07
CA GLN A 94 8.19 3.70 -1.31
C GLN A 94 7.03 3.21 -2.19
N VAL A 95 6.90 3.72 -3.41
CA VAL A 95 5.88 3.24 -4.36
C VAL A 95 6.10 1.75 -4.70
N ALA A 96 7.35 1.31 -4.89
CA ALA A 96 7.63 -0.11 -5.12
C ALA A 96 7.24 -1.00 -3.91
N LYS A 97 7.48 -0.51 -2.69
CA LYS A 97 7.17 -1.23 -1.44
C LYS A 97 5.67 -1.31 -1.11
N GLU A 98 4.87 -0.39 -1.64
CA GLU A 98 3.41 -0.39 -1.39
C GLU A 98 2.69 -1.53 -2.10
N GLU A 99 3.30 -2.08 -3.15
CA GLU A 99 2.68 -3.11 -4.00
C GLU A 99 3.35 -4.48 -3.89
N GLN A 100 4.44 -4.59 -3.13
CA GLN A 100 5.25 -5.81 -3.05
C GLN A 100 5.42 -6.21 -1.59
N ASP A 101 5.23 -7.49 -1.29
CA ASP A 101 5.54 -8.05 0.04
C ASP A 101 7.04 -8.34 0.21
N VAL A 102 7.75 -8.53 -0.90
CA VAL A 102 9.18 -8.80 -0.93
C VAL A 102 9.79 -8.03 -2.10
N LEU A 103 10.93 -7.38 -1.87
CA LEU A 103 11.75 -6.77 -2.91
C LEU A 103 13.17 -7.29 -2.79
N SER A 104 13.83 -7.49 -3.92
CA SER A 104 15.24 -7.91 -3.98
C SER A 104 16.03 -7.03 -4.94
N LEU A 105 17.34 -6.93 -4.72
CA LEU A 105 18.27 -6.22 -5.58
C LEU A 105 19.71 -6.70 -5.39
N ALA A 106 20.54 -6.45 -6.38
CA ALA A 106 22.01 -6.47 -6.25
C ALA A 106 22.55 -5.04 -6.21
N VAL A 107 23.58 -4.81 -5.40
CA VAL A 107 24.33 -3.56 -5.38
C VAL A 107 25.81 -3.85 -5.24
N TYR A 108 26.65 -3.18 -6.04
CA TYR A 108 28.09 -3.26 -5.89
C TYR A 108 28.53 -2.86 -4.48
N ARG A 109 29.42 -3.64 -3.88
CA ARG A 109 29.95 -3.39 -2.54
C ARG A 109 30.72 -2.07 -2.47
N GLU A 110 31.41 -1.73 -3.54
CA GLU A 110 32.19 -0.50 -3.70
C GLU A 110 31.27 0.73 -3.77
N ASN A 111 30.01 0.57 -4.18
CA ASN A 111 28.99 1.62 -4.11
C ASN A 111 28.41 1.73 -2.70
N GLN A 112 29.25 2.17 -1.76
CA GLN A 112 28.89 2.31 -0.35
C GLN A 112 27.70 3.24 -0.11
N ALA A 113 27.53 4.27 -0.94
CA ALA A 113 26.41 5.19 -0.86
C ALA A 113 25.06 4.50 -1.16
N ALA A 114 25.00 3.71 -2.24
CA ALA A 114 23.81 2.94 -2.58
C ALA A 114 23.55 1.83 -1.56
N TYR A 115 24.59 1.11 -1.13
CA TYR A 115 24.47 0.07 -0.10
C TYR A 115 23.89 0.65 1.21
N ALA A 116 24.45 1.76 1.71
CA ALA A 116 23.95 2.44 2.90
C ALA A 116 22.53 3.00 2.72
N PHE A 117 22.19 3.48 1.52
CA PHE A 117 20.83 3.88 1.19
C PHE A 117 19.85 2.70 1.35
N TYR A 118 20.11 1.55 0.74
CA TYR A 118 19.22 0.39 0.83
C TYR A 118 19.11 -0.16 2.25
N GLN A 119 20.22 -0.20 3.00
CA GLN A 119 20.19 -0.57 4.42
C GLN A 119 19.28 0.35 5.25
N LYS A 120 19.38 1.68 5.07
CA LYS A 120 18.48 2.65 5.73
C LYS A 120 17.02 2.47 5.32
N GLN A 121 16.78 1.90 4.14
CA GLN A 121 15.46 1.53 3.65
C GLN A 121 15.00 0.14 4.14
N GLY A 122 15.72 -0.49 5.07
CA GLY A 122 15.34 -1.76 5.68
C GLY A 122 15.65 -2.99 4.84
N PHE A 123 16.45 -2.86 3.78
CA PHE A 123 16.98 -4.02 3.08
C PHE A 123 18.07 -4.70 3.91
N VAL A 124 18.07 -6.02 3.91
CA VAL A 124 19.04 -6.86 4.61
C VAL A 124 19.83 -7.67 3.58
N GLN A 125 21.15 -7.66 3.71
CA GLN A 125 22.02 -8.46 2.86
C GLN A 125 21.84 -9.96 3.14
N GLN A 126 21.62 -10.74 2.09
CA GLN A 126 21.44 -12.20 2.17
C GLN A 126 22.69 -12.96 1.72
N LYS A 127 23.34 -12.50 0.64
CA LYS A 127 24.54 -13.13 0.09
C LYS A 127 25.43 -12.11 -0.62
N ARG A 128 26.62 -12.58 -1.00
CA ARG A 128 27.55 -11.85 -1.86
C ARG A 128 27.92 -12.72 -3.05
N THR A 129 28.15 -12.10 -4.20
CA THR A 129 28.62 -12.76 -5.42
C THR A 129 29.67 -11.91 -6.09
N ILE A 130 30.40 -12.49 -7.04
CA ILE A 130 31.26 -11.75 -7.96
C ILE A 130 30.54 -11.72 -9.30
N ASP A 131 30.42 -10.55 -9.92
CA ASP A 131 29.80 -10.38 -11.23
C ASP A 131 30.80 -10.66 -12.37
N GLU A 132 30.35 -10.51 -13.61
CA GLU A 132 31.18 -10.64 -14.82
C GLU A 132 32.29 -9.59 -14.92
N THR A 133 32.17 -8.46 -14.22
CA THR A 133 33.19 -7.41 -14.18
C THR A 133 34.27 -7.69 -13.14
N GLY A 134 34.12 -8.77 -12.35
CA GLY A 134 35.04 -9.15 -11.28
C GLY A 134 34.81 -8.36 -9.99
N ASN A 135 33.75 -7.57 -9.90
CA ASN A 135 33.41 -6.77 -8.73
C ASN A 135 32.41 -7.51 -7.83
N GLU A 136 32.44 -7.20 -6.54
CA GLU A 136 31.59 -7.87 -5.56
C GLU A 136 30.21 -7.23 -5.49
N GLU A 137 29.16 -8.03 -5.67
CA GLU A 137 27.78 -7.62 -5.50
C GLU A 137 27.18 -8.15 -4.19
N CYS A 138 26.59 -7.26 -3.41
CA CYS A 138 25.75 -7.61 -2.28
C CYS A 138 24.31 -7.80 -2.75
N HIS A 139 23.74 -8.98 -2.49
CA HIS A 139 22.32 -9.26 -2.75
C HIS A 139 21.51 -8.91 -1.51
N LEU A 140 20.60 -7.98 -1.66
CA LEU A 140 19.80 -7.41 -0.58
C LEU A 140 18.33 -7.77 -0.78
N VAL A 141 17.65 -8.07 0.32
CA VAL A 141 16.22 -8.37 0.35
C VAL A 141 15.54 -7.48 1.37
N TRP A 142 14.43 -6.87 0.96
CA TRP A 142 13.48 -6.23 1.84
C TRP A 142 12.21 -7.07 1.86
N GLN A 143 11.66 -7.27 3.05
CA GLN A 143 10.36 -7.90 3.23
C GLN A 143 9.47 -6.89 3.93
N ALA A 144 8.23 -6.75 3.45
CA ALA A 144 7.20 -6.04 4.16
C ALA A 144 7.10 -6.65 5.57
N GLN A 145 7.27 -5.82 6.58
CA GLN A 145 7.08 -6.30 7.94
C GLN A 145 5.61 -6.68 8.09
N VAL A 146 5.32 -7.98 8.12
CA VAL A 146 4.09 -8.52 8.69
C VAL A 146 4.20 -8.21 10.17
N GLY A 147 3.56 -7.12 10.60
CA GLY A 147 3.87 -6.46 11.86
C GLY A 147 3.82 -7.40 13.07
N ALA A 148 4.99 -7.87 13.52
CA ALA A 148 5.21 -8.30 14.88
C ALA A 148 5.50 -7.06 15.75
N THR A 149 4.59 -6.07 15.70
CA THR A 149 4.29 -5.00 16.68
C THR A 149 3.35 -4.03 15.98
N PHE A 150 2.15 -4.48 15.67
CA PHE A 150 1.00 -3.60 15.80
C PHE A 150 -0.05 -4.47 16.46
N LEU A 151 -0.37 -4.17 17.72
CA LEU A 151 -1.78 -4.11 18.07
C LEU A 151 -2.41 -3.40 16.87
N VAL A 152 -3.14 -4.14 16.03
CA VAL A 152 -4.19 -3.51 15.24
C VAL A 152 -4.93 -2.73 16.31
N LEU A 153 -4.86 -1.40 16.27
CA LEU A 153 -5.73 -0.56 17.07
C LEU A 153 -7.11 -0.82 16.46
N ARG A 154 -7.68 -1.99 16.80
CA ARG A 154 -9.03 -2.39 16.50
C ARG A 154 -9.81 -1.45 17.37
N LEU A 155 -10.17 -0.30 16.81
CA LEU A 155 -11.21 0.50 17.41
C LEU A 155 -12.47 -0.34 17.28
N ALA A 156 -12.76 -1.11 18.31
CA ALA A 156 -13.95 -1.91 18.39
C ALA A 156 -15.02 -1.07 19.08
N ILE A 157 -16.05 -0.70 18.33
CA ILE A 157 -17.26 -0.15 18.94
C ILE A 157 -18.17 -1.33 19.23
N PHE A 158 -18.50 -1.51 20.51
CA PHE A 158 -19.50 -2.46 20.97
C PHE A 158 -20.74 -1.67 21.37
N LEU A 159 -21.84 -1.88 20.64
CA LEU A 159 -23.12 -1.29 20.97
C LEU A 159 -24.11 -2.39 21.29
N LYS A 160 -24.74 -2.31 22.46
CA LYS A 160 -25.90 -3.11 22.82
C LYS A 160 -27.15 -2.27 22.68
N ILE A 161 -28.10 -2.75 21.88
CA ILE A 161 -29.43 -2.15 21.76
C ILE A 161 -30.44 -3.21 22.11
N SER A 162 -31.30 -2.90 23.07
CA SER A 162 -32.44 -3.75 23.44
C SER A 162 -33.75 -3.00 23.23
N TYR A 163 -34.77 -3.69 22.73
CA TYR A 163 -36.13 -3.18 22.63
C TYR A 163 -37.16 -4.28 22.87
N THR A 164 -38.39 -3.90 23.23
CA THR A 164 -39.46 -4.84 23.58
C THR A 164 -40.58 -4.82 22.56
N VAL A 165 -41.00 -5.99 22.06
CA VAL A 165 -42.18 -6.14 21.18
C VAL A 165 -43.09 -7.23 21.75
N LYS A 166 -44.36 -6.88 22.04
CA LYS A 166 -45.36 -7.82 22.62
C LYS A 166 -44.83 -8.58 23.85
N GLY A 167 -44.11 -7.89 24.74
CA GLY A 167 -43.53 -8.46 25.97
C GLY A 167 -42.28 -9.34 25.74
N VAL A 168 -41.71 -9.36 24.53
CA VAL A 168 -40.46 -10.07 24.21
C VAL A 168 -39.33 -9.06 24.03
N ILE A 169 -38.23 -9.25 24.76
CA ILE A 169 -37.01 -8.44 24.64
C ILE A 169 -36.18 -8.99 23.48
N PHE A 170 -35.76 -8.09 22.58
CA PHE A 170 -34.81 -8.36 21.51
C PHE A 170 -33.55 -7.58 21.79
N THR A 171 -32.42 -8.28 21.86
CA THR A 171 -31.11 -7.67 22.11
C THR A 171 -30.21 -7.87 20.90
N TYR A 172 -29.57 -6.79 20.45
CA TYR A 172 -28.59 -6.80 19.38
C TYR A 172 -27.23 -6.38 19.91
N GLU A 173 -26.22 -7.17 19.56
CA GLU A 173 -24.82 -6.84 19.75
C GLU A 173 -24.22 -6.44 18.39
N ILE A 174 -23.74 -5.21 18.31
CA ILE A 174 -23.11 -4.65 17.10
C ILE A 174 -21.62 -4.50 17.38
N HIS A 175 -20.80 -5.21 16.62
CA HIS A 175 -19.35 -5.17 16.71
C HIS A 175 -18.83 -4.57 15.42
N ILE A 176 -18.28 -3.35 15.49
CA ILE A 176 -17.71 -2.67 14.33
C ILE A 176 -16.19 -2.70 14.44
N LEU A 177 -15.54 -3.23 13.41
CA LEU A 177 -14.10 -3.34 13.30
C LEU A 177 -13.61 -2.46 12.15
N PHE A 178 -12.79 -1.45 12.48
CA PHE A 178 -12.17 -0.58 11.49
C PHE A 178 -10.78 -1.09 11.09
N HIS A 179 -10.54 -1.25 9.79
CA HIS A 179 -9.24 -1.63 9.24
C HIS A 179 -8.52 -0.39 8.70
N LEU A 180 -7.73 0.26 9.56
CA LEU A 180 -7.12 1.57 9.30
C LEU A 180 -6.15 1.61 8.10
N ARG A 181 -5.56 0.48 7.70
CA ARG A 181 -4.55 0.43 6.62
C ARG A 181 -5.15 0.21 5.22
N SER A 182 -6.25 -0.52 5.13
CA SER A 182 -6.96 -0.77 3.87
C SER A 182 -8.14 0.19 3.65
N GLY A 183 -8.50 1.00 4.65
CA GLY A 183 -9.71 1.82 4.64
C GLY A 183 -10.99 0.98 4.69
N ALA A 184 -10.89 -0.34 4.87
CA ALA A 184 -12.04 -1.24 4.94
C ALA A 184 -12.68 -1.20 6.34
N THR A 185 -13.98 -1.45 6.39
CA THR A 185 -14.75 -1.57 7.63
C THR A 185 -15.51 -2.89 7.61
N THR A 186 -15.36 -3.69 8.66
CA THR A 186 -16.11 -4.92 8.84
C THR A 186 -17.12 -4.72 9.96
N VAL A 187 -18.39 -4.99 9.67
CA VAL A 187 -19.49 -4.90 10.62
C VAL A 187 -19.99 -6.31 10.90
N VAL A 188 -19.96 -6.71 12.17
CA VAL A 188 -20.59 -7.94 12.64
C VAL A 188 -21.83 -7.58 13.44
N LEU A 189 -22.96 -8.10 13.02
CA LEU A 189 -24.25 -7.91 13.68
C LEU A 189 -24.73 -9.24 14.21
N GLN A 190 -24.90 -9.33 15.53
CA GLN A 190 -25.44 -10.50 16.19
C GLN A 190 -26.77 -10.14 16.86
N GLY A 191 -27.85 -10.79 16.43
CA GLY A 191 -29.18 -10.66 17.02
C GLY A 191 -29.52 -11.88 17.87
N VAL A 192 -29.99 -11.65 19.09
CA VAL A 192 -30.44 -12.71 20.01
C VAL A 192 -31.95 -12.60 20.23
N ASP A 193 -32.68 -13.67 19.93
CA ASP A 193 -34.07 -13.87 20.36
C ASP A 193 -34.05 -14.66 21.67
N GLU A 194 -34.18 -13.94 22.79
CA GLU A 194 -34.06 -14.49 24.15
C GLU A 194 -35.17 -15.51 24.46
N LYS A 195 -36.34 -15.41 23.80
CA LYS A 195 -37.47 -16.31 24.01
C LYS A 195 -37.33 -17.62 23.23
N LYS A 196 -36.69 -17.59 22.06
CA LYS A 196 -36.45 -18.77 21.22
C LYS A 196 -35.04 -19.37 21.37
N ARG A 197 -34.17 -18.77 22.18
CA ARG A 197 -32.73 -19.09 22.30
C ARG A 197 -32.02 -19.18 20.94
N LYS A 198 -32.42 -18.35 19.98
CA LYS A 198 -31.83 -18.33 18.63
C LYS A 198 -30.88 -17.15 18.49
N ILE A 199 -29.66 -17.44 18.04
CA ILE A 199 -28.65 -16.44 17.70
C ILE A 199 -28.53 -16.40 16.18
N LYS A 200 -28.53 -15.20 15.60
CA LYS A 200 -28.24 -14.98 14.19
C LYS A 200 -27.10 -13.99 14.06
N THR A 201 -26.12 -14.31 13.22
CA THR A 201 -24.94 -13.48 12.96
C THR A 201 -24.89 -13.11 11.49
N LYS A 202 -24.59 -11.84 11.18
CA LYS A 202 -24.35 -11.36 9.82
C LYS A 202 -23.05 -10.57 9.76
N LEU A 203 -22.25 -10.87 8.76
CA LEU A 203 -21.00 -10.19 8.44
C LEU A 203 -21.23 -9.34 7.18
N GLU A 204 -20.88 -8.06 7.24
CA GLU A 204 -20.81 -7.19 6.06
C GLU A 204 -19.51 -6.40 6.06
N GLU A 205 -18.82 -6.41 4.92
CA GLU A 205 -17.59 -5.65 4.68
C GLU A 205 -17.91 -4.48 3.75
N THR A 206 -17.39 -3.30 4.08
CA THR A 206 -17.53 -2.10 3.25
C THR A 206 -16.22 -1.36 3.07
N GLN A 207 -16.08 -0.66 1.94
CA GLN A 207 -14.93 0.19 1.64
C GLN A 207 -15.15 1.63 2.11
N HIS A 208 -14.06 2.38 2.20
CA HIS A 208 -14.01 3.77 2.65
C HIS A 208 -14.98 4.67 1.87
N GLY A 209 -15.81 5.47 2.56
CA GLY A 209 -16.77 6.40 1.94
C GLY A 209 -18.18 5.85 1.71
N SER A 210 -18.43 4.57 2.01
CA SER A 210 -19.79 4.00 2.00
C SER A 210 -20.67 4.61 3.11
N ASN A 211 -21.97 4.81 2.82
CA ASN A 211 -22.93 5.32 3.80
C ASN A 211 -23.16 4.30 4.92
N PHE A 212 -22.37 4.41 5.97
CA PHE A 212 -22.32 3.49 7.10
C PHE A 212 -23.69 3.26 7.77
N TYR A 213 -24.51 4.32 7.85
CA TYR A 213 -25.87 4.25 8.39
C TYR A 213 -26.77 3.35 7.55
N GLU A 214 -26.65 3.45 6.22
CA GLU A 214 -27.45 2.69 5.27
C GLU A 214 -27.08 1.21 5.28
N THR A 215 -25.79 0.89 5.38
CA THR A 215 -25.30 -0.49 5.56
C THR A 215 -25.90 -1.13 6.80
N ILE A 216 -25.74 -0.51 7.98
CA ILE A 216 -26.27 -1.06 9.24
C ILE A 216 -27.79 -1.26 9.17
N THR A 217 -28.50 -0.28 8.61
CA THR A 217 -29.96 -0.33 8.50
C THR A 217 -30.42 -1.47 7.58
N ARG A 218 -29.77 -1.67 6.44
CA ARG A 218 -30.06 -2.77 5.50
C ARG A 218 -29.74 -4.14 6.10
N SER A 219 -28.59 -4.27 6.77
CA SER A 219 -28.19 -5.51 7.43
C SER A 219 -29.17 -5.90 8.53
N ARG A 220 -29.61 -4.92 9.34
CA ARG A 220 -30.62 -5.11 10.41
C ARG A 220 -31.95 -5.59 9.86
N ARG A 221 -32.46 -4.97 8.78
CA ARG A 221 -33.73 -5.38 8.13
C ARG A 221 -33.68 -6.84 7.69
N THR A 222 -32.57 -7.29 7.12
CA THR A 222 -32.43 -8.64 6.56
C THR A 222 -32.16 -9.74 7.60
N LEU A 223 -31.52 -9.40 8.73
CA LEU A 223 -31.21 -10.36 9.82
C LEU A 223 -32.47 -11.02 10.42
N TRP A 224 -33.58 -10.27 10.46
CA TRP A 224 -34.85 -10.74 11.01
C TRP A 224 -36.03 -10.69 10.05
N SER A 225 -35.87 -10.25 8.79
CA SER A 225 -36.98 -10.25 7.82
C SER A 225 -37.54 -11.67 7.65
N PRO A 226 -38.78 -11.92 8.07
CA PRO A 226 -39.52 -13.08 7.64
C PRO A 226 -40.30 -12.67 6.38
N ASN A 227 -40.40 -13.53 5.37
CA ASN A 227 -41.59 -13.46 4.52
C ASN A 227 -42.82 -13.74 5.40
N SER A 228 -43.36 -12.71 6.07
CA SER A 228 -44.71 -12.65 6.65
C SER A 228 -45.01 -11.21 7.11
N SER A 229 -45.62 -10.44 6.22
CA SER A 229 -46.68 -9.44 6.48
C SER A 229 -46.79 -8.85 7.90
N LEU A 230 -45.81 -8.05 8.33
CA LEU A 230 -45.98 -7.04 9.37
C LEU A 230 -45.05 -5.87 9.06
N GLU A 231 -45.56 -4.85 8.36
CA GLU A 231 -44.96 -3.52 8.40
C GLU A 231 -44.92 -3.03 9.85
N PRO A 232 -43.78 -2.55 10.37
CA PRO A 232 -43.82 -1.64 11.49
C PRO A 232 -44.26 -0.27 10.97
N LYS A 233 -45.56 0.00 11.06
CA LYS A 233 -46.06 1.37 11.11
C LYS A 233 -45.51 2.01 12.40
N ASN A 234 -44.93 3.19 12.25
CA ASN A 234 -44.39 4.09 13.29
C ASN A 234 -42.89 3.92 13.60
N GLU A 235 -42.03 4.35 12.68
CA GLU A 235 -40.71 4.93 13.03
C GLU A 235 -40.89 6.45 13.26
N GLU A 236 -41.44 6.83 14.42
CA GLU A 236 -41.22 8.17 14.96
C GLU A 236 -39.89 8.19 15.71
N ILE A 237 -38.92 8.85 15.08
CA ILE A 237 -37.98 9.80 15.69
C ILE A 237 -37.69 9.56 17.19
N TYR A 238 -36.63 8.81 17.48
CA TYR A 238 -35.84 8.96 18.71
C TYR A 238 -34.39 9.28 18.35
N LEU A 239 -34.20 10.36 17.60
CA LEU A 239 -32.95 11.11 17.53
C LEU A 239 -33.10 12.34 18.42
N HIS A 240 -32.82 12.18 19.70
CA HIS A 240 -32.59 13.33 20.57
C HIS A 240 -31.23 13.25 21.27
N ARG A 241 -30.42 14.23 20.89
CA ARG A 241 -29.32 14.87 21.63
C ARG A 241 -28.02 14.09 21.84
N LYS A 242 -27.10 14.32 20.90
CA LYS A 242 -25.72 14.71 21.24
C LYS A 242 -25.09 15.66 20.21
N LYS A 243 -25.76 16.79 19.95
CA LYS A 243 -25.11 18.02 19.48
C LYS A 243 -25.03 18.98 20.66
N ARG A 244 -23.90 18.94 21.38
CA ARG A 244 -23.33 20.00 22.23
C ARG A 244 -22.19 19.35 23.01
N TYR A 245 -20.96 19.65 22.60
CA TYR A 245 -19.78 19.95 23.42
C TYR A 245 -18.59 20.10 22.47
N LEU A 246 -18.51 21.27 21.84
CA LEU A 246 -17.26 21.92 21.44
C LEU A 246 -17.53 23.41 21.66
N HIS A 247 -17.24 23.87 22.87
CA HIS A 247 -17.03 25.28 23.19
C HIS A 247 -15.59 25.37 23.70
N HIS A 248 -14.69 25.85 22.85
CA HIS A 248 -13.91 27.07 23.04
C HIS A 248 -13.23 27.44 21.73
#